data_AF-N0DYX3-F1
#
_entry.id   AF-N0DYX3-F1
#
_cell.length_a   1.000
_cell.length_b   1.000
_cell.length_c   1.000
_cell.angle_alpha   90.00
_cell.angle_beta   90.00
_cell.angle_gamma   90.00
#
_symmetry.space_group_name_H-M   'P 1'
#
loop_
_entity.id
_entity.type
_entity.pdbx_description
1 polymer ?
#
loop_
_entity_poly.entity_id
_entity_poly.type
_entity_poly.pdbx_seq_one_letter_code
_entity_poly.pdbx_strand_id
1 'polypeptide(L)'
;MKWFILAEKSSPEGASPFDRLRDPNVAIHYTIPRPAEYMTGLLKSAYLAACLHFGGVVHSHSVMAARDELLQARDAKSRRHVQLGPVAEGLRVHRTGLAANGPSLALLRSDHDGTSTYLISLAGTILVEWPFADLDPMLSPRLRAA
;
A
#
# COMPACT_ATOMS: atom_id res chain seq x y z
N MET A 1 -6.78 -26.02 6.55
CA MET A 1 -5.60 -26.59 5.87
C MET A 1 -5.56 -26.01 4.46
N LYS A 2 -4.39 -25.43 4.07
CA LYS A 2 -3.96 -24.85 2.77
C LYS A 2 -4.96 -24.10 1.88
N TRP A 3 -4.64 -22.82 1.63
CA TRP A 3 -4.65 -22.26 0.27
C TRP A 3 -3.44 -21.33 0.09
N PHE A 4 -2.50 -21.76 -0.75
CA PHE A 4 -1.54 -20.92 -1.44
C PHE A 4 -2.25 -20.40 -2.70
N ILE A 5 -2.06 -19.13 -3.06
CA ILE A 5 -2.19 -18.75 -4.47
C ILE A 5 -0.78 -18.43 -4.94
N LEU A 6 -0.21 -19.41 -5.62
CA LEU A 6 0.87 -19.23 -6.56
C LEU A 6 0.36 -19.82 -7.87
N ALA A 7 0.33 -19.01 -8.91
CA ALA A 7 0.30 -19.49 -10.28
C ALA A 7 1.08 -18.49 -11.15
N GLU A 8 2.37 -18.75 -11.30
CA GLU A 8 3.04 -18.49 -12.57
C GLU A 8 2.61 -19.58 -13.57
N LYS A 9 2.50 -19.17 -14.84
CA LYS A 9 2.25 -19.97 -16.07
C LYS A 9 0.80 -20.42 -16.37
N SER A 10 0.37 -19.93 -17.54
CA SER A 10 -0.71 -20.41 -18.43
C SER A 10 -2.11 -20.51 -17.82
N SER A 11 -2.86 -19.41 -17.88
CA SER A 11 -4.33 -19.51 -17.90
C SER A 11 -4.77 -20.27 -19.17
N PRO A 12 -5.64 -21.29 -19.07
CA PRO A 12 -6.25 -21.93 -20.24
C PRO A 12 -7.10 -20.91 -21.01
N GLU A 13 -7.42 -21.20 -22.27
CA GLU A 13 -8.41 -20.47 -23.12
C GLU A 13 -9.86 -20.59 -22.57
N GLY A 14 -10.05 -20.32 -21.28
CA GLY A 14 -11.34 -20.21 -20.63
C GLY A 14 -11.59 -18.76 -20.24
N ALA A 15 -12.86 -18.34 -20.30
CA ALA A 15 -13.32 -17.01 -19.91
C ALA A 15 -12.62 -16.55 -18.63
N SER A 16 -12.12 -15.32 -18.67
CA SER A 16 -11.32 -14.73 -17.61
C SER A 16 -12.07 -14.85 -16.28
N PRO A 17 -11.39 -15.11 -15.15
CA PRO A 17 -12.01 -15.01 -13.83
C PRO A 17 -12.73 -13.67 -13.61
N PHE A 18 -12.29 -12.62 -14.30
CA PHE A 18 -12.90 -11.29 -14.30
C PHE A 18 -14.20 -11.21 -15.11
N ASP A 19 -14.41 -12.05 -16.12
CA ASP A 19 -15.66 -12.09 -16.89
C ASP A 19 -16.79 -12.63 -16.01
N ARG A 20 -16.48 -13.59 -15.13
CA ARG A 20 -17.44 -14.13 -14.15
C ARG A 20 -17.88 -13.10 -13.12
N LEU A 21 -17.00 -12.17 -12.74
CA LEU A 21 -17.37 -11.10 -11.81
C LEU A 21 -18.36 -10.07 -12.40
N ARG A 22 -18.58 -10.09 -13.72
CA ARG A 22 -19.58 -9.24 -14.40
C ARG A 22 -20.93 -9.94 -14.53
N ASP A 23 -21.01 -11.25 -14.28
CA ASP A 23 -22.26 -11.99 -14.31
C ASP A 23 -23.08 -11.68 -13.04
N PRO A 24 -24.30 -11.14 -13.15
CA PRO A 24 -25.14 -10.81 -11.99
C PRO A 24 -25.54 -12.05 -11.17
N ASN A 25 -25.38 -13.26 -11.72
CA ASN A 25 -25.69 -14.52 -11.03
C ASN A 25 -24.52 -15.09 -10.22
N VAL A 26 -23.35 -14.44 -10.26
CA VAL A 26 -22.20 -14.87 -9.46
C VAL A 26 -22.32 -14.32 -8.05
N ALA A 27 -22.38 -15.23 -7.08
CA ALA A 27 -22.32 -14.90 -5.66
C ALA A 27 -20.92 -14.40 -5.29
N ILE A 28 -20.81 -13.14 -4.89
CA ILE A 28 -19.56 -12.56 -4.42
C ILE A 28 -19.52 -12.60 -2.90
N HIS A 29 -18.55 -13.31 -2.34
CA HIS A 29 -18.35 -13.42 -0.90
C HIS A 29 -17.19 -12.53 -0.45
N TYR A 30 -17.46 -11.61 0.47
CA TYR A 30 -16.45 -10.73 1.05
C TYR A 30 -16.10 -11.19 2.46
N THR A 31 -14.80 -11.19 2.78
CA THR A 31 -14.34 -11.19 4.17
C THR A 31 -13.81 -9.80 4.46
N ILE A 32 -14.46 -9.08 5.36
CA ILE A 32 -14.04 -7.74 5.74
C ILE A 32 -12.79 -7.88 6.63
N PRO A 33 -11.62 -7.33 6.22
CA PRO A 33 -10.43 -7.39 7.05
C PRO A 33 -10.58 -6.51 8.29
N ARG A 34 -9.95 -6.90 9.39
CA ARG A 34 -9.92 -6.07 10.60
C ARG A 34 -9.07 -4.81 10.36
N PRO A 35 -9.33 -3.69 11.07
CA PRO A 35 -8.53 -2.48 10.96
C PRO A 35 -7.02 -2.69 10.97
N ALA A 36 -6.53 -3.44 11.96
CA ALA A 36 -5.11 -3.77 12.06
C ALA A 36 -4.54 -4.45 10.80
N GLU A 37 -5.31 -5.28 10.10
CA GLU A 37 -4.84 -6.03 8.95
C GLU A 37 -4.69 -5.14 7.71
N TYR A 38 -5.72 -4.34 7.38
CA TYR A 38 -5.64 -3.49 6.19
C TYR A 38 -4.72 -2.28 6.42
N MET A 39 -4.69 -1.69 7.62
CA MET A 39 -3.79 -0.59 7.94
C MET A 39 -2.32 -1.02 7.91
N THR A 40 -2.00 -2.24 8.40
CA THR A 40 -0.66 -2.83 8.23
C THR A 40 -0.31 -2.99 6.74
N GLY A 41 -1.26 -3.39 5.90
CA GLY A 41 -1.07 -3.47 4.44
C GLY A 41 -0.78 -2.12 3.79
N LEU A 42 -1.43 -1.06 4.25
CA LEU A 42 -1.18 0.32 3.80
C LEU A 42 0.19 0.81 4.30
N LEU A 43 0.54 0.56 5.56
CA LEU A 43 1.87 0.89 6.10
C LEU A 43 2.98 0.19 5.32
N LYS A 44 2.78 -1.10 4.98
CA LYS A 44 3.72 -1.86 4.16
C LYS A 44 3.91 -1.22 2.79
N SER A 45 2.81 -0.82 2.15
CA SER A 45 2.86 -0.16 0.84
C SER A 45 3.56 1.20 0.93
N ALA A 46 3.31 1.96 2.00
CA ALA A 46 3.96 3.24 2.23
C ALA A 46 5.47 3.09 2.47
N TYR A 47 5.87 2.14 3.32
CA TYR A 47 7.27 1.79 3.58
C TYR A 47 7.99 1.34 2.29
N LEU A 48 7.36 0.47 1.50
CA LEU A 48 7.90 0.02 0.23
C LEU A 48 8.06 1.20 -0.75
N ALA A 49 7.07 2.10 -0.84
CA ALA A 49 7.15 3.26 -1.71
C ALA A 49 8.32 4.16 -1.33
N ALA A 50 8.53 4.43 -0.04
CA ALA A 50 9.69 5.18 0.43
C ALA A 50 11.00 4.47 0.03
N CYS A 51 11.10 3.16 0.26
CA CYS A 51 12.31 2.42 -0.12
C CYS A 51 12.59 2.49 -1.62
N LEU A 52 11.57 2.32 -2.46
CA LEU A 52 11.69 2.43 -3.91
C LEU A 52 12.08 3.85 -4.33
N HIS A 53 11.44 4.87 -3.73
CA HIS A 53 11.69 6.28 -4.05
C HIS A 53 13.12 6.70 -3.74
N PHE A 54 13.69 6.24 -2.63
CA PHE A 54 15.06 6.55 -2.22
C PHE A 54 16.10 5.54 -2.73
N GLY A 55 15.68 4.47 -3.42
CA GLY A 55 16.57 3.46 -3.97
C GLY A 55 17.13 2.47 -2.93
N GLY A 56 16.53 2.37 -1.76
CA GLY A 56 16.96 1.48 -0.68
C GLY A 56 16.26 1.79 0.64
N VAL A 57 16.61 1.04 1.68
CA VAL A 57 16.09 1.29 3.03
C VAL A 57 16.67 2.59 3.57
N VAL A 58 15.80 3.56 3.82
CA VAL A 58 16.17 4.83 4.47
C VAL A 58 16.18 4.64 5.97
N HIS A 59 17.24 5.09 6.64
CA HIS A 59 17.42 4.95 8.08
C HIS A 59 17.01 6.22 8.84
N SER A 60 15.80 6.73 8.58
CA SER A 60 15.21 7.79 9.40
C SER A 60 14.42 7.19 10.57
N HIS A 61 14.18 7.97 11.63
CA HIS A 61 13.46 7.50 12.81
C HIS A 61 12.03 7.05 12.45
N SER A 62 11.30 7.84 11.65
CA SER A 62 9.92 7.46 11.27
C SER A 62 9.86 6.23 10.36
N VAL A 63 10.83 6.05 9.46
CA VAL A 63 10.90 4.86 8.59
C VAL A 63 11.30 3.61 9.38
N MET A 64 12.19 3.73 10.35
CA MET A 64 12.55 2.62 11.24
C MET A 64 11.38 2.24 12.16
N ALA A 65 10.65 3.21 12.71
CA ALA A 65 9.44 2.94 13.50
C ALA A 65 8.39 2.17 12.67
N ALA A 66 8.15 2.59 11.42
CA ALA A 66 7.28 1.86 10.49
C ALA A 66 7.78 0.43 10.23
N ARG A 67 9.09 0.26 10.05
CA ARG A 67 9.71 -1.06 9.85
C ARG A 67 9.50 -1.96 11.06
N ASP A 68 9.70 -1.44 12.26
CA ASP A 68 9.56 -2.22 13.50
C ASP A 68 8.11 -2.68 13.70
N GLU A 69 7.12 -1.83 13.43
CA GLU A 69 5.71 -2.24 13.42
C GLU A 69 5.42 -3.34 12.39
N LEU A 70 5.98 -3.23 11.19
CA LEU A 70 5.82 -4.25 10.14
C LEU A 70 6.47 -5.58 10.54
N LEU A 71 7.61 -5.55 11.23
CA LEU A 71 8.26 -6.75 11.77
C LEU A 71 7.42 -7.38 12.87
N GLN A 72 6.87 -6.60 13.80
CA GLN A 72 5.96 -7.11 14.83
C GLN A 72 4.71 -7.76 14.21
N ALA A 73 4.14 -7.15 13.17
CA ALA A 73 3.01 -7.73 12.45
C ALA A 73 3.38 -9.02 11.71
N ARG A 74 4.57 -9.10 11.12
CA ARG A 74 5.12 -10.31 10.48
C ARG A 74 5.30 -11.44 11.50
N ASP A 75 5.80 -11.11 12.69
CA ASP A 75 6.15 -12.07 13.74
C ASP A 75 4.96 -12.45 14.63
N ALA A 76 3.78 -11.86 14.40
CA ALA A 76 2.56 -12.21 15.11
C ALA A 76 2.17 -13.67 14.88
N LYS A 77 1.76 -14.36 15.96
CA LYS A 77 1.38 -15.80 15.96
C LYS A 77 0.29 -16.15 14.93
N SER A 78 -0.58 -15.19 14.62
CA SER A 78 -1.54 -15.28 13.53
C SER A 78 -2.04 -13.90 13.15
N ARG A 79 -2.76 -13.77 12.03
CA ARG A 79 -3.41 -12.52 11.61
C ARG A 79 -4.25 -11.90 12.72
N ARG A 80 -4.93 -12.71 13.54
CA ARG A 80 -5.76 -12.27 14.67
C ARG A 80 -4.98 -11.53 15.75
N HIS A 81 -3.68 -11.79 15.86
CA HIS A 81 -2.79 -11.21 16.87
C HIS A 81 -2.04 -9.98 16.37
N VAL A 82 -2.18 -9.59 15.10
CA VAL A 82 -1.66 -8.32 14.59
C VAL A 82 -2.38 -7.19 15.32
N GLN A 83 -1.59 -6.32 15.95
CA GLN A 83 -2.05 -5.10 16.61
C GLN A 83 -1.68 -3.90 15.75
N LEU A 84 -2.50 -2.85 15.83
CA LEU A 84 -2.21 -1.57 15.19
C LEU A 84 -1.15 -0.87 16.03
N GLY A 85 -0.02 -0.50 15.42
CA GLY A 85 0.97 0.36 16.05
C GLY A 85 0.69 1.84 15.77
N PRO A 86 1.35 2.78 16.49
CA PRO A 86 1.13 4.21 16.34
C PRO A 86 1.32 4.75 14.91
N VAL A 87 2.28 4.23 14.15
CA VAL A 87 2.54 4.65 12.77
C VAL A 87 1.40 4.20 11.86
N ALA A 88 0.99 2.93 11.97
CA ALA A 88 -0.16 2.42 11.24
C ALA A 88 -1.45 3.17 11.60
N GLU A 89 -1.65 3.54 12.87
CA GLU A 89 -2.81 4.30 13.34
C GLU A 89 -2.84 5.74 12.80
N GLY A 90 -1.68 6.36 12.67
CA GLY A 90 -1.54 7.74 12.16
C GLY A 90 -1.69 7.90 10.65
N LEU A 91 -1.82 6.81 9.87
CA LEU A 91 -1.94 6.92 8.41
C LEU A 91 -3.24 7.63 8.00
N ARG A 92 -3.10 8.66 7.16
CA ARG A 92 -4.23 9.32 6.50
C ARG A 92 -4.43 8.73 5.11
N VAL A 93 -5.62 8.18 4.87
CA VAL A 93 -5.94 7.36 3.70
C VAL A 93 -7.18 7.89 3.01
N HIS A 94 -7.09 8.08 1.70
CA HIS A 94 -8.15 8.62 0.86
C HIS A 94 -8.49 7.65 -0.27
N ARG A 95 -9.77 7.55 -0.63
CA ARG A 95 -10.21 6.83 -1.84
C ARG A 95 -10.54 7.84 -2.92
N THR A 96 -10.04 7.61 -4.14
CA THR A 96 -10.24 8.56 -5.25
C THR A 96 -11.61 8.44 -5.89
N GLY A 97 -12.27 7.27 -5.77
CA GLY A 97 -13.52 6.98 -6.50
C GLY A 97 -13.33 6.78 -8.00
N LEU A 98 -12.08 6.83 -8.49
CA LEU A 98 -11.74 6.63 -9.90
C LEU A 98 -11.47 5.15 -10.17
N ALA A 99 -11.66 4.75 -11.43
CA ALA A 99 -11.17 3.46 -11.89
C ALA A 99 -9.65 3.38 -11.72
N ALA A 100 -9.13 2.19 -11.41
CA ALA A 100 -7.70 1.99 -11.24
C ALA A 100 -6.93 2.50 -12.46
N ASN A 101 -6.06 3.48 -12.23
CA ASN A 101 -5.33 4.18 -13.26
C ASN A 101 -3.89 4.46 -12.79
N GLY A 102 -2.98 4.63 -13.75
CA GLY A 102 -1.59 4.93 -13.45
C GLY A 102 -0.80 3.75 -12.86
N PRO A 103 0.37 4.03 -12.25
CA PRO A 103 1.27 3.01 -11.72
C PRO A 103 0.69 2.31 -10.49
N SER A 104 1.04 1.03 -10.28
CA SER A 104 0.56 0.24 -9.14
C SER A 104 0.99 0.81 -7.79
N LEU A 105 2.17 1.43 -7.73
CA LEU A 105 2.71 2.12 -6.55
C LEU A 105 3.57 3.29 -7.01
N ALA A 106 3.24 4.51 -6.61
CA ALA A 106 4.05 5.68 -6.92
C ALA A 106 3.96 6.78 -5.86
N LEU A 107 5.01 7.58 -5.74
CA LEU A 107 4.93 8.89 -5.09
C LEU A 107 4.20 9.85 -6.03
N LEU A 108 3.20 10.52 -5.50
CA LEU A 108 2.41 11.55 -6.16
C LEU A 108 2.65 12.87 -5.41
N ARG A 109 2.90 13.93 -6.17
CA ARG A 109 2.87 15.31 -5.67
C ARG A 109 1.58 15.96 -6.15
N SER A 110 0.81 16.52 -5.22
CA SER A 110 -0.39 17.30 -5.50
C SER A 110 -0.10 18.75 -5.13
N ASP A 111 -0.10 19.63 -6.12
CA ASP A 111 0.12 21.06 -5.94
C ASP A 111 -1.24 21.78 -5.97
N HIS A 112 -1.60 22.50 -4.90
CA HIS A 112 -2.83 23.27 -4.80
C HIS A 112 -2.60 24.56 -4.01
N ASP A 113 -2.98 25.71 -4.59
CA ASP A 113 -2.84 27.05 -3.99
C ASP A 113 -1.45 27.32 -3.36
N GLY A 114 -0.40 26.92 -4.09
CA GLY A 114 1.00 27.11 -3.65
C GLY A 114 1.47 26.12 -2.58
N THR A 115 0.63 25.17 -2.16
CA THR A 115 0.98 24.11 -1.21
C THR A 115 1.15 22.78 -1.95
N SER A 116 2.27 22.09 -1.70
CA SER A 116 2.51 20.73 -2.20
C SER A 116 2.19 19.70 -1.13
N THR A 117 1.34 18.73 -1.44
CA THR A 117 1.12 17.54 -0.61
C THR A 117 1.71 16.31 -1.29
N TYR A 118 2.41 15.49 -0.52
CA TYR A 118 3.01 14.25 -0.99
C TYR A 118 2.17 13.06 -0.57
N LEU A 119 1.87 12.22 -1.53
CA LEU A 119 0.94 11.10 -1.42
C LEU A 119 1.59 9.85 -2.01
N ILE A 120 1.24 8.70 -1.49
CA ILE A 120 1.58 7.39 -2.02
C ILE A 120 0.33 6.88 -2.70
N SER A 121 0.38 6.79 -4.02
CA SER A 121 -0.72 6.28 -4.85
C SER A 121 -0.61 4.76 -4.99
N LEU A 122 -1.69 4.07 -4.63
CA LEU A 122 -1.88 2.63 -4.82
C LEU A 122 -2.86 2.42 -5.98
N ALA A 123 -2.31 2.10 -7.16
CA ALA A 123 -3.04 1.90 -8.40
C ALA A 123 -4.04 3.04 -8.76
N GLY A 124 -3.76 4.27 -8.31
CA GLY A 124 -4.65 5.43 -8.53
C GLY A 124 -5.99 5.39 -7.80
N THR A 125 -6.23 4.38 -6.96
CA THR A 125 -7.53 4.18 -6.28
C THR A 125 -7.49 4.54 -4.80
N ILE A 126 -6.34 4.33 -4.16
CA ILE A 126 -6.11 4.66 -2.75
C ILE A 126 -4.89 5.57 -2.69
N LEU A 127 -5.03 6.69 -1.97
CA LEU A 127 -3.94 7.61 -1.69
C LEU A 127 -3.63 7.56 -0.19
N VAL A 128 -2.37 7.41 0.16
CA VAL A 128 -1.89 7.50 1.54
C VAL A 128 -1.03 8.74 1.65
N GLU A 129 -1.33 9.66 2.55
CA GLU A 129 -0.43 10.79 2.79
C GLU A 129 0.93 10.31 3.26
N TRP A 130 1.99 11.00 2.82
CA TRP A 130 3.35 10.67 3.19
C TRP A 130 3.50 10.63 4.73
N PRO A 131 3.75 9.45 5.34
CA PRO A 131 3.66 9.31 6.78
C PRO A 131 4.98 9.57 7.51
N PHE A 132 6.06 9.86 6.77
CA PHE A 132 7.41 9.94 7.31
C PHE A 132 7.81 11.39 7.60
N ALA A 133 7.47 11.88 8.79
CA ALA A 133 7.62 13.28 9.17
C ALA A 133 9.07 13.81 9.14
N ASP A 134 10.06 12.95 9.40
CA ASP A 134 11.48 13.30 9.40
C ASP A 134 12.20 12.99 8.07
N LEU A 135 11.43 12.63 7.03
CA LEU A 135 11.96 12.29 5.73
C LEU A 135 11.26 13.11 4.66
N ASP A 136 11.93 14.17 4.20
CA ASP A 136 11.44 14.98 3.08
C ASP A 136 11.52 14.17 1.76
N PRO A 137 10.39 13.88 1.10
CA PRO A 137 10.39 13.11 -0.16
C PRO A 137 11.16 13.79 -1.29
N MET A 138 11.40 15.11 -1.24
CA MET A 138 12.16 15.85 -2.24
C MET A 138 13.68 15.64 -2.15
N LEU A 139 14.17 15.09 -1.03
CA LEU A 139 15.60 14.78 -0.88
C LEU A 139 16.01 13.49 -1.59
N SER A 140 15.08 12.81 -2.26
CA SER A 140 15.41 11.60 -3.01
C SER A 140 16.45 11.87 -4.10
N PRO A 141 17.52 11.05 -4.18
CA PRO A 141 18.49 11.12 -5.28
C PRO A 141 17.85 10.94 -6.66
N ARG A 142 16.73 10.23 -6.75
CA ARG A 142 16.03 9.98 -8.01
C ARG A 142 15.35 11.22 -8.58
N LEU A 143 14.92 12.15 -7.73
CA LEU A 143 14.34 13.42 -8.17
C LEU A 143 15.40 14.41 -8.67
N ARG A 144 16.67 14.24 -8.29
CA ARG A 144 17.79 15.07 -8.80
C ARG A 144 18.30 14.60 -10.16
N ALA A 145 17.91 13.39 -10.58
CA ALA A 145 18.36 12.77 -11.82
C ALA A 145 17.30 12.80 -12.94
N ALA A 146 16.12 13.36 -12.67
CA ALA A 146 15.01 13.56 -13.61
C ALA A 146 14.88 15.06 -13.94
#